data_AF-X1L0X2-F1
#
_entry.id   AF-X1L0X2-F1
#
_cell.length_a   1.000
_cell.length_b   1.000
_cell.length_c   1.000
_cell.angle_alpha   90.00
_cell.angle_beta   90.00
_cell.angle_gamma   90.00
#
_symmetry.space_group_name_H-M   'P 1'
#
loop_
_entity.id
_entity.type
_entity.pdbx_description
1 polymer ?
#
loop_
_entity_poly.entity_id
_entity_poly.type
_entity_poly.pdbx_seq_one_letter_code
_entity_poly.pdbx_strand_id
1 'polypeptide(L)'
;MSKGFVKNLIPISIVIAGLLIAGAFIYTNQGKEITSGEGLSSQEIAEKAINYINENILAEGSTASLLDVTEEGDIYKIQLKVGEREYESYATKDGKLLFPEGYNLESSPASAQEEGSEATGEISKQDTPDVKVFVMSYCPYGLQAQKMFLPVYDLLKDEAEMGIYFVNYIMHEKKEIDENLRQYCIQKMG
;
A
#
# COMPACT_ATOMS: atom_id res chain seq x y z
N MET A 1 28.46 -56.21 -35.36
CA MET A 1 27.61 -55.70 -34.25
C MET A 1 27.28 -54.24 -34.50
N SER A 2 25.99 -53.90 -34.41
CA SER A 2 25.34 -52.77 -35.09
C SER A 2 25.62 -51.40 -34.46
N LYS A 3 26.19 -50.48 -35.26
CA LYS A 3 26.35 -49.03 -34.95
C LYS A 3 25.02 -48.26 -34.89
N GLY A 4 23.86 -48.90 -35.09
CA GLY A 4 22.55 -48.27 -35.04
C GLY A 4 22.00 -48.07 -33.62
N PHE A 5 22.44 -48.87 -32.64
CA PHE A 5 21.85 -48.86 -31.29
C PHE A 5 22.25 -47.62 -30.46
N VAL A 6 23.47 -47.10 -30.65
CA VAL A 6 24.00 -46.00 -29.84
C VAL A 6 23.46 -44.63 -30.28
N LYS A 7 22.98 -44.51 -31.54
CA LYS A 7 22.55 -43.22 -32.11
C LYS A 7 21.18 -42.75 -31.57
N ASN A 8 20.34 -43.69 -31.13
CA ASN A 8 19.03 -43.39 -30.54
C ASN A 8 19.06 -43.36 -29.00
N LEU A 9 20.16 -43.76 -28.36
CA LEU A 9 20.31 -43.78 -26.90
C LEU A 9 20.35 -42.37 -26.30
N ILE A 10 20.97 -41.42 -27.01
CA ILE A 10 21.08 -40.02 -26.59
C ILE A 10 19.70 -39.31 -26.55
N PRO A 11 18.87 -39.32 -27.62
CA PRO A 11 17.55 -38.71 -27.56
C PRO A 11 16.61 -39.41 -26.58
N ILE A 12 16.71 -40.74 -26.40
CA ILE A 12 15.90 -41.48 -25.43
C ILE A 12 16.25 -41.06 -23.99
N SER A 13 17.54 -40.89 -23.68
CA SER A 13 17.97 -40.45 -22.34
C SER A 13 17.50 -39.04 -21.99
N ILE A 14 17.46 -38.13 -22.97
CA ILE A 14 16.95 -36.75 -22.80
C ILE A 14 15.45 -36.74 -22.51
N VAL A 15 14.67 -37.57 -23.20
CA VAL A 15 13.22 -37.69 -22.96
C VAL A 15 12.93 -38.26 -21.57
N ILE A 16 13.69 -39.27 -21.14
CA ILE A 16 13.54 -39.86 -19.80
C ILE A 16 13.93 -38.85 -18.72
N ALA A 17 15.02 -38.11 -18.89
CA ALA A 17 15.42 -37.05 -17.96
C ALA A 17 14.37 -35.93 -17.87
N GLY A 18 13.79 -35.52 -19.02
CA GLY A 18 12.71 -34.54 -19.07
C GLY A 18 11.44 -35.00 -18.35
N LEU A 19 11.07 -36.28 -18.50
CA LEU A 19 9.93 -36.87 -17.79
C LEU A 19 10.17 -36.98 -16.28
N LEU A 20 11.40 -37.29 -15.86
CA LEU A 20 11.77 -37.32 -14.44
C LEU A 20 11.78 -35.93 -13.80
N ILE A 21 12.25 -34.91 -14.52
CA ILE A 21 12.23 -33.51 -14.05
C ILE A 21 10.79 -32.99 -14.00
N ALA A 22 9.96 -33.26 -15.01
CA ALA A 22 8.55 -32.90 -15.00
C ALA A 22 7.77 -33.64 -13.89
N GLY A 23 8.07 -34.93 -13.70
CA GLY A 23 7.51 -35.73 -12.61
C GLY A 23 7.92 -35.22 -11.23
N ALA A 24 9.19 -34.83 -11.05
CA ALA A 24 9.68 -34.22 -9.81
C ALA A 24 9.06 -32.85 -9.57
N PHE A 25 8.93 -32.01 -10.60
CA PHE A 25 8.27 -30.70 -10.50
C PHE A 25 6.79 -30.83 -10.13
N ILE A 26 6.08 -31.79 -10.74
CA ILE A 26 4.69 -32.11 -10.37
C ILE A 26 4.63 -32.67 -8.96
N TYR A 27 5.55 -33.55 -8.55
CA TYR A 27 5.59 -34.14 -7.20
C TYR A 27 5.88 -33.10 -6.11
N THR A 28 6.80 -32.17 -6.34
CA THR A 28 7.09 -31.08 -5.39
C THR A 28 5.95 -30.08 -5.30
N ASN A 29 5.16 -29.89 -6.37
CA ASN A 29 4.05 -28.96 -6.38
C ASN A 29 2.69 -29.61 -5.99
N GLN A 30 2.58 -30.94 -6.02
CA GLN A 30 1.40 -31.71 -5.56
C GLN A 30 1.50 -32.18 -4.10
N GLY A 31 2.58 -31.84 -3.39
CA GLY A 31 2.73 -32.10 -1.95
C GLY A 31 1.97 -31.14 -1.02
N LYS A 32 1.27 -30.13 -1.57
CA LYS A 32 0.36 -29.26 -0.80
C LYS A 32 -1.08 -29.77 -0.96
N GLU A 33 -1.28 -31.05 -0.68
CA GLU A 33 -2.62 -31.62 -0.51
C GLU A 33 -3.13 -31.20 0.87
N ILE A 34 -4.17 -30.37 0.84
CA ILE A 34 -4.88 -29.82 1.99
C ILE A 34 -5.52 -30.98 2.75
N THR A 35 -4.88 -31.40 3.84
CA THR A 35 -5.51 -32.19 4.88
C THR A 35 -6.59 -31.33 5.55
N SER A 36 -7.83 -31.55 5.12
CA SER A 36 -9.02 -31.03 5.76
C SER A 36 -9.13 -31.63 7.16
N GLY A 37 -8.82 -30.85 8.20
CA GLY A 37 -8.92 -31.33 9.59
C GLY A 37 -8.36 -30.43 10.68
N GLU A 38 -7.53 -29.44 10.37
CA GLU A 38 -7.02 -28.46 11.36
C GLU A 38 -7.09 -27.06 10.72
N GLY A 39 -7.41 -26.04 11.51
CA GLY A 39 -7.44 -24.66 11.02
C GLY A 39 -6.11 -24.28 10.35
N LEU A 40 -6.16 -23.29 9.44
CA LEU A 40 -4.93 -22.73 8.85
C LEU A 40 -3.96 -22.37 9.97
N SER A 41 -2.67 -22.68 9.78
CA SER A 41 -1.63 -22.30 10.73
C SER A 41 -1.53 -20.77 10.84
N SER A 42 -1.03 -20.26 11.97
CA SER A 42 -0.83 -18.83 12.18
C SER A 42 0.08 -18.23 11.10
N GLN A 43 1.09 -18.97 10.64
CA GLN A 43 1.96 -18.57 9.54
C GLN A 43 1.20 -18.45 8.21
N GLU A 44 0.33 -19.41 7.87
CA GLU A 44 -0.47 -19.34 6.64
C GLU A 44 -1.43 -18.15 6.64
N ILE A 45 -2.00 -17.82 7.80
CA ILE A 45 -2.88 -16.65 7.96
C ILE A 45 -2.07 -15.36 7.85
N ALA A 46 -0.89 -15.29 8.47
CA ALA A 46 -0.01 -14.15 8.35
C ALA A 46 0.46 -13.92 6.91
N GLU A 47 0.88 -14.98 6.20
CA GLU A 47 1.25 -14.90 4.79
C GLU A 47 0.07 -14.42 3.92
N LYS A 48 -1.14 -14.96 4.16
CA LYS A 48 -2.35 -14.52 3.46
C LYS A 48 -2.63 -13.03 3.70
N ALA A 49 -2.48 -12.56 4.94
CA ALA A 49 -2.67 -11.15 5.30
C ALA A 49 -1.64 -10.26 4.60
N ILE A 50 -0.36 -10.62 4.63
CA ILE A 50 0.73 -9.85 3.97
C ILE A 50 0.51 -9.78 2.46
N ASN A 51 0.10 -10.87 1.82
CA ASN A 51 -0.21 -10.88 0.40
C ASN A 51 -1.37 -9.92 0.09
N TYR A 52 -2.44 -9.97 0.89
CA TYR A 52 -3.57 -9.06 0.72
C TYR A 52 -3.15 -7.58 0.86
N ILE A 53 -2.30 -7.26 1.84
CA ILE A 53 -1.76 -5.91 2.07
C ILE A 53 -0.97 -5.43 0.84
N ASN A 54 -0.05 -6.26 0.34
CA ASN A 54 0.78 -5.94 -0.81
C ASN A 54 -0.03 -5.74 -2.10
N GLU A 55 -1.09 -6.54 -2.29
CA GLU A 55 -1.88 -6.51 -3.52
C GLU A 55 -2.98 -5.43 -3.53
N ASN A 56 -3.54 -5.09 -2.36
CA ASN A 56 -4.79 -4.31 -2.30
C ASN A 56 -4.70 -3.02 -1.48
N ILE A 57 -3.71 -2.88 -0.60
CA ILE A 57 -3.62 -1.75 0.35
C ILE A 57 -2.44 -0.84 0.02
N LEU A 58 -1.27 -1.42 -0.22
CA LEU A 58 -0.08 -0.63 -0.51
C LEU A 58 -0.08 -0.09 -1.95
N ALA A 59 0.43 1.13 -2.12
CA ALA A 59 0.65 1.74 -3.43
C ALA A 59 1.79 1.04 -4.18
N GLU A 60 1.73 1.10 -5.52
CA GLU A 60 2.78 0.53 -6.39
C GLU A 60 4.18 1.01 -5.98
N GLY A 61 5.10 0.06 -5.74
CA GLY A 61 6.48 0.33 -5.33
C GLY A 61 6.75 0.21 -3.83
N SER A 62 5.74 -0.01 -2.99
CA SER A 62 5.90 -0.36 -1.57
C SER A 62 5.67 -1.85 -1.33
N THR A 63 6.46 -2.45 -0.43
CA THR A 63 6.31 -3.87 -0.07
C THR A 63 6.30 -4.06 1.44
N ALA A 64 5.35 -4.87 1.91
CA ALA A 64 5.26 -5.39 3.26
C ALA A 64 5.96 -6.75 3.37
N SER A 65 6.72 -6.96 4.44
CA SER A 65 7.27 -8.26 4.83
C SER A 65 6.82 -8.66 6.23
N LEU A 66 6.64 -9.97 6.45
CA LEU A 66 6.32 -10.52 7.76
C LEU A 66 7.56 -10.48 8.67
N LEU A 67 7.40 -9.96 9.89
CA LEU A 67 8.40 -10.07 10.95
C LEU A 67 8.05 -11.21 11.90
N ASP A 68 6.83 -11.18 12.45
CA ASP A 68 6.38 -12.13 13.46
C ASP A 68 4.85 -12.30 13.44
N VAL A 69 4.38 -13.45 13.91
CA VAL A 69 2.95 -13.69 14.16
C VAL A 69 2.77 -14.33 15.54
N THR A 70 1.98 -13.66 16.38
CA THR A 70 1.67 -14.10 17.74
C THR A 70 0.16 -14.31 17.89
N GLU A 71 -0.24 -15.35 18.61
CA GLU A 71 -1.65 -15.58 18.96
C GLU A 71 -2.06 -14.69 20.13
N GLU A 72 -3.10 -13.88 19.96
CA GLU A 72 -3.60 -12.96 20.97
C GLU A 72 -5.12 -13.10 21.11
N GLY A 73 -5.56 -13.93 22.05
CA GLY A 73 -6.98 -14.21 22.26
C GLY A 73 -7.60 -14.90 21.04
N ASP A 74 -8.60 -14.28 20.42
CA ASP A 74 -9.34 -14.81 19.26
C ASP A 74 -8.80 -14.34 17.90
N ILE A 75 -7.70 -13.59 17.90
CA ILE A 75 -7.05 -13.04 16.71
C ILE A 75 -5.55 -13.39 16.72
N TYR A 76 -4.94 -13.26 15.54
CA TYR A 76 -3.49 -13.26 15.38
C TYR A 76 -3.01 -11.82 15.27
N LYS A 77 -2.01 -11.46 16.08
CA LYS A 77 -1.24 -10.23 15.95
C LYS A 77 -0.09 -10.48 14.99
N ILE A 78 0.00 -9.66 13.95
CA ILE A 78 0.95 -9.79 12.84
C ILE A 78 1.84 -8.54 12.87
N GLN A 79 3.12 -8.75 13.14
CA GLN A 79 4.13 -7.70 13.03
C GLN A 79 4.67 -7.73 11.61
N LEU A 80 4.59 -6.59 10.92
CA LEU A 80 5.03 -6.46 9.54
C LEU A 80 5.87 -5.22 9.34
N LYS A 81 6.72 -5.25 8.32
CA LYS A 81 7.62 -4.16 7.97
C LYS A 81 7.28 -3.62 6.60
N VAL A 82 7.08 -2.31 6.48
CA VAL A 82 6.93 -1.61 5.20
C VAL A 82 8.04 -0.57 5.08
N GLY A 83 8.97 -0.79 4.16
CA GLY A 83 10.21 0.00 4.10
C GLY A 83 11.07 -0.19 5.35
N GLU A 84 11.33 0.89 6.09
CA GLU A 84 12.10 0.84 7.35
C GLU A 84 11.22 0.83 8.61
N ARG A 85 9.89 0.95 8.46
CA ARG A 85 8.96 1.07 9.59
C ARG A 85 8.27 -0.25 9.88
N GLU A 86 8.02 -0.49 11.16
CA GLU A 86 7.30 -1.67 11.68
C GLU A 86 5.86 -1.27 12.03
N TYR A 87 4.92 -2.15 11.71
CA TYR A 87 3.49 -1.97 11.90
C TYR A 87 2.89 -3.21 12.53
N GLU A 88 1.80 -3.01 13.27
CA GLU A 88 1.01 -4.08 13.86
C GLU A 88 -0.34 -4.18 13.14
N SER A 89 -0.60 -5.34 12.55
CA SER A 89 -1.88 -5.70 11.95
C SER A 89 -2.46 -6.92 12.65
N TYR A 90 -3.75 -7.18 12.47
CA TYR A 90 -4.45 -8.27 13.13
C TYR A 90 -5.29 -9.07 12.14
N ALA A 91 -5.40 -10.38 12.32
CA ALA A 91 -6.26 -11.23 11.50
C ALA A 91 -7.07 -12.21 12.35
N THR A 92 -8.28 -12.57 11.90
CA THR A 92 -9.06 -13.62 12.59
C THR A 92 -8.43 -15.00 12.40
N LYS A 93 -8.67 -15.91 13.35
CA LYS A 93 -8.15 -17.29 13.30
C LYS A 93 -8.61 -18.12 12.10
N ASP A 94 -9.70 -17.72 11.45
CA ASP A 94 -10.17 -18.34 10.21
C ASP A 94 -9.61 -17.66 8.94
N GLY A 95 -8.76 -16.64 9.10
CA GLY A 95 -8.13 -15.88 8.04
C GLY A 95 -9.11 -15.13 7.14
N LYS A 96 -10.35 -14.90 7.57
CA LYS A 96 -11.37 -14.20 6.76
C LYS A 96 -11.33 -12.69 6.89
N LEU A 97 -10.92 -12.17 8.05
CA LEU A 97 -10.84 -10.75 8.30
C LEU A 97 -9.40 -10.34 8.60
N LEU A 98 -9.02 -9.19 8.04
CA LEU A 98 -7.77 -8.48 8.29
C LEU A 98 -8.12 -7.09 8.80
N PHE A 99 -7.49 -6.69 9.90
CA PHE A 99 -7.54 -5.35 10.47
C PHE A 99 -6.15 -4.73 10.28
N PRO A 100 -5.98 -3.77 9.36
CA PRO A 100 -4.66 -3.20 9.05
C PRO A 100 -3.97 -2.56 10.26
N GLU A 101 -4.75 -2.02 11.19
CA GLU A 101 -4.28 -1.32 12.38
C GLU A 101 -5.13 -1.68 13.61
N GLY A 102 -4.54 -1.50 14.80
CA GLY A 102 -5.25 -1.58 16.08
C GLY A 102 -4.68 -0.55 17.06
N TYR A 103 -5.56 0.05 17.87
CA TYR A 103 -5.16 1.00 18.90
C TYR A 103 -5.11 0.33 20.27
N ASN A 104 -3.97 0.44 20.94
CA ASN A 104 -3.83 -0.03 22.30
C ASN A 104 -4.51 0.93 23.29
N LEU A 105 -5.69 0.57 23.79
CA LEU A 105 -6.48 1.38 24.73
C LEU A 105 -5.86 1.51 26.12
N GLU A 106 -4.91 0.62 26.46
CA GLU A 106 -4.18 0.65 27.72
C GLU A 106 -2.90 1.50 27.62
N SER A 107 -2.48 1.84 26.41
CA SER A 107 -1.40 2.80 26.19
C SER A 107 -1.96 4.23 26.28
N SER A 108 -1.31 5.08 27.07
CA SER A 108 -1.57 6.52 27.04
C SER A 108 -1.44 7.01 25.58
N PRO A 109 -2.27 7.95 25.09
CA PRO A 109 -2.34 8.36 23.68
C PRO A 109 -1.03 8.88 23.06
N ALA A 110 0.08 8.91 23.81
CA ALA A 110 1.42 9.19 23.33
C ALA A 110 2.08 8.04 22.54
N SER A 111 1.40 6.89 22.35
CA SER A 111 1.95 5.76 21.58
C SER A 111 0.98 5.14 20.59
N ALA A 112 -0.19 5.76 20.37
CA ALA A 112 -0.98 5.46 19.19
C ALA A 112 -0.19 6.00 18.00
N GLN A 113 0.42 5.08 17.27
CA GLN A 113 1.17 5.29 16.05
C GLN A 113 0.47 6.35 15.20
N GLU A 114 1.14 7.49 15.05
CA GLU A 114 0.69 8.61 14.24
C GLU A 114 0.74 8.20 12.76
N GLU A 115 -0.29 7.51 12.30
CA GLU A 115 -0.67 7.50 10.88
C GLU A 115 -1.39 8.82 10.56
N GLY A 116 -0.61 9.87 10.61
CA GLY A 116 -1.03 11.23 10.37
C GLY A 116 0.19 12.11 10.18
N SER A 117 1.06 11.76 9.23
CA SER A 117 2.17 12.60 8.76
C SER A 117 2.75 13.48 9.88
N GLU A 118 3.41 12.86 10.85
CA GLU A 118 4.22 13.59 11.80
C GLU A 118 5.43 14.14 11.03
N ALA A 119 5.23 15.30 10.42
CA ALA A 119 6.32 16.20 10.12
C ALA A 119 6.77 16.79 11.46
N THR A 120 7.43 15.99 12.29
CA THR A 120 8.36 16.47 13.34
C THR A 120 9.64 17.02 12.69
N GLY A 121 9.48 17.77 11.61
CA GLY A 121 10.46 18.78 11.25
C GLY A 121 10.37 19.87 12.32
N GLU A 122 11.51 20.40 12.76
CA GLU A 122 11.51 21.70 13.42
C GLU A 122 10.69 22.66 12.55
N ILE A 123 9.50 23.05 13.02
CA ILE A 123 8.69 24.07 12.35
C ILE A 123 9.52 25.34 12.46
N SER A 124 10.22 25.67 11.37
CA SER A 124 10.98 26.91 11.28
C SER A 124 10.02 28.05 11.51
N LYS A 125 10.27 28.86 12.55
CA LYS A 125 9.47 30.07 12.76
C LYS A 125 9.71 30.98 11.56
N GLN A 126 8.64 31.28 10.83
CA GLN A 126 8.67 32.24 9.74
C GLN A 126 8.09 33.57 10.22
N ASP A 127 8.73 34.67 9.83
CA ASP A 127 8.23 36.03 10.12
C ASP A 127 6.91 36.31 9.40
N THR A 128 6.70 35.68 8.24
CA THR A 128 5.48 35.77 7.43
C THR A 128 4.90 34.36 7.25
N PRO A 129 3.62 34.13 7.62
CA PRO A 129 2.97 32.85 7.39
C PRO A 129 2.82 32.54 5.89
N ASP A 130 3.18 31.32 5.48
CA ASP A 130 2.94 30.78 4.14
C ASP A 130 1.70 29.87 4.17
N VAL A 131 0.62 30.31 3.50
CA VAL A 131 -0.68 29.64 3.48
C VAL A 131 -0.99 29.13 2.07
N LYS A 132 -1.01 27.81 1.90
CA LYS A 132 -1.31 27.15 0.62
C LYS A 132 -2.63 26.40 0.69
N VAL A 133 -3.61 26.85 -0.09
CA VAL A 133 -4.91 26.17 -0.21
C VAL A 133 -4.88 25.27 -1.44
N PHE A 134 -4.83 23.96 -1.23
CA PHE A 134 -4.86 22.98 -2.31
C PHE A 134 -6.30 22.61 -2.67
N VAL A 135 -6.68 22.80 -3.93
CA VAL A 135 -8.04 22.61 -4.42
C VAL A 135 -8.06 21.67 -5.62
N MET A 136 -9.03 20.76 -5.63
CA MET A 136 -9.30 19.88 -6.77
C MET A 136 -10.44 20.46 -7.61
N SER A 137 -10.36 20.35 -8.93
CA SER A 137 -11.46 20.72 -9.81
C SER A 137 -12.71 19.89 -9.51
N TYR A 138 -13.89 20.50 -9.65
CA TYR A 138 -15.20 19.89 -9.34
C TYR A 138 -15.41 19.39 -7.91
N CYS A 139 -14.48 19.62 -6.97
CA CYS A 139 -14.70 19.32 -5.57
C CYS A 139 -15.67 20.35 -4.95
N PRO A 140 -16.85 19.94 -4.44
CA PRO A 140 -17.79 20.87 -3.84
C PRO A 140 -17.20 21.58 -2.61
N TYR A 141 -16.38 20.89 -1.81
CA TYR A 141 -15.68 21.47 -0.66
C TYR A 141 -14.57 22.43 -1.08
N GLY A 142 -13.87 22.12 -2.18
CA GLY A 142 -12.86 22.99 -2.77
C GLY A 142 -13.43 24.35 -3.16
N LEU A 143 -14.62 24.37 -3.79
CA LEU A 143 -15.32 25.60 -4.12
C LEU A 143 -15.71 26.41 -2.86
N GLN A 144 -16.15 25.74 -1.79
CA GLN A 144 -16.47 26.44 -0.53
C GLN A 144 -15.22 27.03 0.12
N ALA A 145 -14.10 26.29 0.10
CA ALA A 145 -12.82 26.77 0.61
C ALA A 145 -12.34 28.02 -0.15
N GLN A 146 -12.42 28.02 -1.49
CA GLN A 146 -12.07 29.20 -2.29
C GLN A 146 -12.95 30.42 -1.97
N LYS A 147 -14.26 30.22 -1.79
CA LYS A 147 -15.17 31.30 -1.41
C LYS A 147 -14.87 31.90 -0.04
N MET A 148 -14.53 31.05 0.93
CA MET A 148 -14.12 31.48 2.28
C MET A 148 -12.74 32.14 2.25
N PHE A 149 -11.83 31.68 1.39
CA PHE A 149 -10.49 32.21 1.28
C PHE A 149 -10.47 33.66 0.76
N LEU A 150 -11.37 34.05 -0.14
CA LEU A 150 -11.44 35.42 -0.68
C LEU A 150 -11.49 36.53 0.40
N PRO A 151 -12.45 36.54 1.35
CA PRO A 151 -12.49 37.56 2.38
C PRO A 151 -11.30 37.48 3.36
N VAL A 152 -10.71 36.29 3.56
CA VAL A 152 -9.51 36.14 4.39
C VAL A 152 -8.29 36.71 3.68
N TYR A 153 -8.16 36.47 2.37
CA TYR A 153 -7.11 37.03 1.54
C TYR A 153 -7.16 38.55 1.54
N ASP A 154 -8.34 39.16 1.37
CA ASP A 154 -8.49 40.61 1.40
C ASP A 154 -8.06 41.25 2.73
N LEU A 155 -8.22 40.52 3.84
CA LEU A 155 -7.84 40.98 5.18
C LEU A 155 -6.35 40.81 5.48
N LEU A 156 -5.71 39.76 4.94
CA LEU A 156 -4.39 39.31 5.39
C LEU A 156 -3.30 39.32 4.31
N LYS A 157 -3.60 39.69 3.06
CA LYS A 157 -2.64 39.64 1.94
C LYS A 157 -1.37 40.46 2.15
N ASP A 158 -1.38 41.43 3.06
CA ASP A 158 -0.22 42.27 3.39
C ASP A 158 0.64 41.67 4.52
N GLU A 159 0.13 40.67 5.25
CA GLU A 159 0.75 40.07 6.44
C GLU A 159 1.06 38.57 6.27
N ALA A 160 0.56 37.92 5.21
CA ALA A 160 0.77 36.51 4.92
C ALA A 160 0.95 36.27 3.41
N GLU A 161 1.85 35.36 3.05
CA GLU A 161 1.97 34.88 1.68
C GLU A 161 0.91 33.79 1.48
N MET A 162 -0.08 34.06 0.63
CA MET A 162 -1.23 33.17 0.50
C MET A 162 -1.54 32.85 -0.96
N GLY A 163 -1.81 31.58 -1.26
CA GLY A 163 -2.09 31.13 -2.62
C GLY A 163 -3.04 29.94 -2.70
N ILE A 164 -3.78 29.87 -3.82
CA ILE A 164 -4.59 28.72 -4.21
C ILE A 164 -3.79 27.89 -5.22
N TYR A 165 -3.70 26.59 -4.98
CA TYR A 165 -2.94 25.66 -5.80
C TYR A 165 -3.84 24.50 -6.24
N PHE A 166 -3.82 24.19 -7.53
CA PHE A 166 -4.62 23.09 -8.06
C PHE A 166 -3.84 21.78 -7.97
N VAL A 167 -4.44 20.76 -7.34
CA VAL A 167 -3.83 19.42 -7.27
C VAL A 167 -3.88 18.73 -8.63
N ASN A 168 -2.91 17.86 -8.91
CA ASN A 168 -2.76 17.19 -10.21
C ASN A 168 -3.37 15.78 -10.26
N TYR A 169 -3.76 15.18 -9.13
CA TYR A 169 -4.43 13.89 -9.13
C TYR A 169 -5.90 14.01 -9.56
N ILE A 170 -6.41 12.95 -10.19
CA ILE A 170 -7.70 12.94 -10.88
C ILE A 170 -8.52 11.77 -10.33
N MET A 171 -9.74 12.07 -9.87
CA MET A 171 -10.67 11.08 -9.32
C MET A 171 -11.89 10.88 -10.24
N HIS A 172 -12.20 11.86 -11.11
CA HIS A 172 -13.36 11.87 -12.01
C HIS A 172 -12.97 12.11 -13.48
N GLU A 173 -11.93 11.42 -13.92
CA GLU A 173 -11.51 11.29 -15.32
C GLU A 173 -11.42 12.63 -16.08
N LYS A 174 -11.67 12.61 -17.40
CA LYS A 174 -11.36 13.67 -18.35
C LYS A 174 -11.82 15.07 -17.94
N LYS A 175 -12.98 15.17 -17.28
CA LYS A 175 -13.57 16.48 -16.91
C LYS A 175 -12.68 17.24 -15.93
N GLU A 176 -12.12 16.54 -14.95
CA GLU A 176 -11.18 17.12 -13.99
C GLU A 176 -9.82 17.42 -14.64
N ILE A 177 -9.38 16.59 -15.58
CA ILE A 177 -8.12 16.81 -16.33
C ILE A 177 -8.18 18.14 -17.08
N ASP A 178 -9.23 18.32 -17.88
CA ASP A 178 -9.39 19.50 -18.72
C ASP A 178 -9.46 20.77 -17.86
N GLU A 179 -10.14 20.70 -16.72
CA GLU A 179 -10.29 21.84 -15.80
C GLU A 179 -9.00 22.12 -15.01
N ASN A 180 -8.33 21.11 -14.47
CA ASN A 180 -7.04 21.27 -13.80
C ASN A 180 -6.01 21.93 -14.74
N LEU A 181 -5.97 21.49 -16.01
CA LEU A 181 -5.09 22.09 -17.02
C LEU A 181 -5.46 23.55 -17.29
N ARG A 182 -6.75 23.87 -17.44
CA ARG A 182 -7.22 25.23 -17.64
C ARG A 182 -6.83 26.14 -16.47
N GLN A 183 -7.04 25.67 -15.24
CA GLN A 183 -6.71 26.42 -14.02
C GLN A 183 -5.20 26.64 -13.89
N TYR A 184 -4.38 25.63 -14.21
CA TYR A 184 -2.93 25.77 -14.27
C TYR A 184 -2.50 26.86 -15.28
N CYS A 185 -3.09 26.87 -16.47
CA CYS A 185 -2.83 27.91 -17.47
C CYS A 185 -3.22 29.31 -16.97
N ILE A 186 -4.36 29.45 -16.28
CA ILE A 186 -4.81 30.73 -15.71
C ILE A 186 -3.82 31.23 -14.65
N GLN A 187 -3.37 30.34 -13.76
CA GLN A 187 -2.41 30.69 -12.71
C GLN A 187 -1.07 31.19 -13.27
N LYS A 188 -0.66 30.76 -14.47
CA LYS A 188 0.56 31.24 -15.15
C LYS A 188 0.40 32.61 -15.83
N MET A 189 -0.83 33.13 -15.96
CA MET A 189 -1.11 34.40 -16.62
C MET A 189 -1.21 35.59 -15.65
N GLY A 190 -1.32 35.34 -14.34
CA GLY A 190 -1.29 36.36 -13.28
C GLY A 190 0.10 36.46 -12.67
#